data_AF-A0A5B7J3L6-F1
#
_entry.id   AF-A0A5B7J3L6-F1
#
_cell.length_a   1.000
_cell.length_b   1.000
_cell.length_c   1.000
_cell.angle_alpha   90.00
_cell.angle_beta   90.00
_cell.angle_gamma   90.00
#
_symmetry.space_group_name_H-M   'P 1'
#
loop_
_entity.id
_entity.type
_entity.pdbx_description
1 polymer ?
#
loop_
_entity_poly.entity_id
_entity_poly.type
_entity_poly.pdbx_seq_one_letter_code
_entity_poly.pdbx_strand_id
1 'polypeptide(L)'
;MCLCFHRSSHTDAKKNIQCEILDKFTEEDGSTTLYVTRGFVAPTPCGWPIPHDAPYKAQLDRLIMAIMEAGLYDRWTAELMRETMLRSQRKQRQRHTAGHEGKAEQRAGNEDGLPTLTINHTQGAFILLFLGLVFNTLVFSSEMLQLLNETRRDETKEEKRREEKRREEKSRVE
;
A
#
# COMPACT_ATOMS: atom_id res chain seq x y z
N MET A 1 -18.10 -42.48 8.76
CA MET A 1 -17.12 -41.42 8.44
C MET A 1 -17.87 -40.24 7.85
N CYS A 2 -18.11 -39.18 8.63
CA CYS A 2 -18.69 -37.93 8.15
C CYS A 2 -17.56 -37.05 7.61
N LEU A 3 -17.52 -36.84 6.29
CA LEU A 3 -16.68 -35.79 5.71
C LEU A 3 -17.39 -34.45 5.95
N CYS A 4 -16.79 -33.61 6.80
CA CYS A 4 -17.18 -32.22 6.97
C CYS A 4 -16.97 -31.49 5.64
N PHE A 5 -18.04 -31.34 4.87
CA PHE A 5 -18.06 -30.51 3.67
C PHE A 5 -18.02 -29.05 4.13
N HIS A 6 -16.83 -28.45 4.13
CA HIS A 6 -16.65 -27.04 4.40
C HIS A 6 -17.41 -26.26 3.31
N ARG A 7 -18.48 -25.59 3.72
CA ARG A 7 -19.44 -24.88 2.87
C ARG A 7 -18.82 -23.59 2.37
N SER A 8 -17.93 -23.70 1.39
CA SER A 8 -17.56 -22.59 0.54
C SER A 8 -18.58 -22.52 -0.59
N SER A 9 -19.59 -21.67 -0.46
CA SER A 9 -20.40 -21.28 -1.61
C SER A 9 -19.49 -20.48 -2.55
N HIS A 10 -18.80 -21.19 -3.45
CA HIS A 10 -18.03 -20.59 -4.53
C HIS A 10 -19.00 -19.98 -5.55
N THR A 11 -19.65 -18.88 -5.16
CA THR A 11 -20.20 -17.93 -6.10
C THR A 11 -19.03 -17.37 -6.89
N ASP A 12 -19.01 -17.69 -8.18
CA ASP A 12 -18.11 -17.20 -9.23
C ASP A 12 -17.24 -16.00 -8.79
N ALA A 13 -16.04 -16.30 -8.29
CA ALA A 13 -15.15 -15.30 -7.68
C ALA A 13 -14.85 -14.15 -8.64
N LYS A 14 -14.85 -14.43 -9.95
CA LYS A 14 -14.69 -13.44 -11.01
C LYS A 14 -15.80 -12.40 -10.99
N LYS A 15 -17.06 -12.83 -10.89
CA LYS A 15 -18.20 -11.90 -10.85
C LYS A 15 -18.21 -11.08 -9.57
N ASN A 16 -17.86 -11.69 -8.45
CA ASN A 16 -17.76 -10.98 -7.18
C ASN A 16 -16.68 -9.88 -7.25
N ILE A 17 -15.51 -10.21 -7.80
CA ILE A 17 -14.42 -9.23 -8.02
C ILE A 17 -14.86 -8.15 -9.01
N GLN A 18 -15.55 -8.51 -10.10
CA GLN A 18 -16.06 -7.53 -11.05
C GLN A 18 -17.07 -6.57 -10.40
N CYS A 19 -18.02 -7.09 -9.61
CA CYS A 19 -18.97 -6.25 -8.87
C CYS A 19 -18.26 -5.36 -7.85
N GLU A 20 -17.26 -5.88 -7.14
CA GLU A 20 -16.47 -5.08 -6.19
C GLU A 20 -15.66 -4.00 -6.89
N ILE A 21 -15.15 -4.29 -8.09
CA ILE A 21 -14.43 -3.31 -8.91
C ILE A 21 -15.39 -2.22 -9.41
N LEU A 22 -16.57 -2.59 -9.93
CA LEU A 22 -17.58 -1.60 -10.31
C LEU A 22 -18.11 -0.78 -9.12
N ASP A 23 -18.20 -1.37 -7.92
CA ASP A 23 -18.66 -0.64 -6.73
C ASP A 23 -17.61 0.34 -6.21
N LYS A 24 -16.32 0.02 -6.35
CA LYS A 24 -15.24 0.81 -5.73
C LYS A 24 -14.46 1.70 -6.70
N PHE A 25 -14.46 1.40 -8.00
CA PHE A 25 -13.58 2.05 -8.98
C PHE A 25 -14.33 2.61 -10.20
N THR A 26 -15.66 2.68 -10.17
CA THR A 26 -16.44 3.44 -11.15
C THR A 26 -16.64 4.86 -10.64
N GLU A 27 -16.21 5.85 -11.43
CA GLU A 27 -16.37 7.28 -11.14
C GLU A 27 -17.78 7.79 -11.51
N GLU A 28 -18.10 9.03 -11.13
CA GLU A 28 -19.44 9.61 -11.36
C GLU A 28 -19.82 9.67 -12.85
N ASP A 29 -18.82 9.83 -13.71
CA ASP A 29 -18.91 9.89 -15.17
C ASP A 29 -19.13 8.51 -15.81
N GLY A 30 -19.05 7.43 -15.02
CA GLY A 30 -19.13 6.06 -15.50
C GLY A 30 -17.82 5.51 -16.06
N SER A 31 -16.74 6.31 -16.06
CA SER A 31 -15.37 5.82 -16.30
C SER A 31 -14.97 4.86 -15.19
N THR A 32 -14.43 3.70 -15.56
CA THR A 32 -13.83 2.78 -14.58
C THR A 32 -12.32 2.99 -14.62
N THR A 33 -11.77 3.61 -13.58
CA THR A 33 -10.34 3.98 -13.51
C THR A 33 -9.44 2.73 -13.46
N LEU A 34 -10.01 1.60 -13.05
CA LEU A 34 -9.33 0.30 -13.01
C LEU A 34 -9.69 -0.54 -14.25
N TYR A 35 -8.78 -0.61 -15.21
CA TYR A 35 -8.88 -1.55 -16.32
C TYR A 35 -8.46 -2.94 -15.86
N VAL A 36 -9.41 -3.86 -15.67
CA VAL A 36 -9.09 -5.27 -15.48
C VAL A 36 -8.55 -5.79 -16.80
N THR A 37 -7.24 -6.03 -16.87
CA THR A 37 -6.62 -6.71 -18.01
C THR A 37 -7.35 -8.03 -18.23
N ARG A 38 -7.90 -8.18 -19.45
CA ARG A 38 -8.90 -9.19 -19.86
C ARG A 38 -8.53 -10.67 -19.66
N GLY A 39 -7.42 -11.01 -19.06
CA GLY A 39 -6.91 -12.38 -18.98
C GLY A 39 -7.15 -13.02 -17.62
N PHE A 40 -8.20 -13.81 -17.49
CA PHE A 40 -8.24 -14.84 -16.44
C PHE A 40 -7.51 -16.06 -17.00
N VAL A 41 -6.37 -16.42 -16.41
CA VAL A 41 -5.47 -17.46 -16.94
C VAL A 41 -6.06 -18.87 -16.81
N ALA A 42 -7.08 -19.07 -15.95
CA ALA A 42 -7.81 -20.32 -15.85
C ALA A 42 -9.27 -20.10 -15.43
N PRO A 43 -10.29 -20.43 -16.25
CA PRO A 43 -11.67 -20.39 -15.82
C PRO A 43 -11.84 -21.33 -14.61
N THR A 44 -12.25 -20.80 -13.46
CA THR A 44 -12.58 -21.64 -12.31
C THR A 44 -13.90 -22.34 -12.61
N PRO A 45 -13.93 -23.67 -12.72
CA PRO A 45 -15.18 -24.38 -12.96
C PRO A 45 -16.12 -24.12 -11.77
N CYS A 46 -17.28 -23.55 -12.08
CA CYS A 46 -18.36 -23.40 -11.10
C CYS A 46 -19.33 -24.57 -11.26
N GLY A 47 -19.64 -25.25 -10.17
CA GLY A 47 -20.52 -26.41 -10.17
C GLY A 47 -21.43 -26.43 -8.95
N TRP A 48 -22.58 -27.05 -9.09
CA TRP A 48 -23.50 -27.29 -7.98
C TRP A 48 -23.06 -28.58 -7.28
N PRO A 49 -22.87 -28.58 -5.94
CA PRO A 49 -22.54 -29.80 -5.20
C PRO A 49 -23.79 -30.68 -5.11
N ILE A 50 -24.00 -31.51 -6.13
CA ILE A 50 -25.12 -32.46 -6.22
C ILE A 50 -24.60 -33.85 -5.81
N PRO A 51 -25.31 -34.59 -4.94
CA PRO A 51 -24.97 -35.98 -4.64
C PRO A 51 -24.89 -36.83 -5.91
N HIS A 52 -23.91 -37.74 -5.99
CA HIS A 52 -23.63 -38.52 -7.20
C HIS A 52 -24.86 -39.26 -7.75
N ASP A 53 -25.75 -39.73 -6.86
CA ASP A 53 -26.89 -40.57 -7.22
C ASP A 53 -28.24 -39.83 -7.11
N ALA A 54 -28.23 -38.50 -7.23
CA ALA A 54 -29.46 -37.71 -7.21
C ALA A 54 -30.32 -38.00 -8.46
N PRO A 55 -31.56 -38.49 -8.33
CA PRO A 55 -32.40 -38.88 -9.47
C PRO A 55 -32.80 -37.68 -10.35
N TYR A 56 -32.68 -36.45 -9.83
CA TYR A 56 -33.00 -35.20 -10.53
C TYR A 56 -31.81 -34.60 -11.29
N LYS A 57 -30.58 -35.14 -11.16
CA LYS A 57 -29.37 -34.56 -11.76
C LYS A 57 -29.54 -34.36 -13.27
N ALA A 58 -30.00 -35.39 -13.98
CA ALA A 58 -30.17 -35.32 -15.43
C ALA A 58 -31.22 -34.29 -15.87
N GLN A 59 -32.27 -34.09 -15.08
CA GLN A 59 -33.30 -33.08 -15.38
C GLN A 59 -32.76 -31.68 -15.13
N LEU A 60 -32.02 -31.48 -14.05
CA LEU A 60 -31.38 -30.21 -13.73
C LEU A 60 -30.34 -29.81 -14.77
N ASP A 61 -29.48 -30.74 -15.21
CA ASP A 61 -28.47 -30.49 -16.26
C ASP A 61 -29.14 -30.02 -17.56
N ARG A 62 -30.26 -30.65 -17.96
CA ARG A 62 -31.05 -30.23 -19.14
C ARG A 62 -31.64 -28.84 -18.98
N LEU A 63 -32.18 -28.51 -17.81
CA LEU A 63 -32.72 -27.18 -17.54
C LEU A 63 -31.62 -26.11 -17.56
N ILE A 64 -30.46 -26.40 -16.97
CA ILE A 64 -29.31 -25.49 -17.00
C ILE A 64 -28.86 -25.24 -18.45
N MET A 65 -28.73 -26.28 -19.27
CA MET A 65 -28.40 -26.13 -20.69
C MET A 65 -29.46 -25.29 -21.41
N ALA A 66 -30.76 -25.58 -21.22
CA ALA A 66 -31.83 -24.81 -21.84
C ALA A 66 -31.80 -23.31 -21.45
N ILE A 67 -31.47 -23.00 -20.19
CA ILE A 67 -31.32 -21.61 -19.70
C ILE A 67 -30.11 -20.91 -20.36
N MET A 68 -29.00 -21.63 -20.52
CA MET A 68 -27.81 -21.10 -21.20
C MET A 68 -28.07 -20.88 -22.69
N GLU A 69 -28.66 -21.85 -23.38
CA GLU A 69 -28.99 -21.78 -24.80
C GLU A 69 -30.03 -20.68 -25.10
N ALA A 70 -30.97 -20.45 -24.19
CA ALA A 70 -31.91 -19.34 -24.29
C ALA A 70 -31.27 -17.94 -24.06
N GLY A 71 -29.98 -17.88 -23.70
CA GLY A 71 -29.28 -16.62 -23.39
C GLY A 71 -29.77 -15.93 -22.11
N LEU A 72 -30.58 -16.62 -21.30
CA LEU A 72 -31.19 -16.04 -20.11
C LEU A 72 -30.14 -15.76 -19.03
N TYR A 73 -29.13 -16.61 -18.96
CA TYR A 73 -27.96 -16.41 -18.10
C TYR A 73 -27.23 -15.10 -18.42
N ASP A 74 -26.91 -14.86 -19.70
CA ASP A 74 -26.19 -13.65 -20.12
C ASP A 74 -27.01 -12.39 -19.79
N ARG A 75 -28.32 -12.42 -20.08
CA ARG A 75 -29.23 -11.33 -19.74
C ARG A 75 -29.26 -11.04 -18.23
N TRP A 76 -29.35 -12.07 -17.39
CA TRP A 76 -29.34 -11.88 -15.94
C TRP A 76 -28.00 -11.32 -15.45
N THR A 77 -26.88 -11.78 -15.99
CA THR A 77 -25.57 -11.25 -15.59
C THR A 77 -25.38 -9.80 -16.01
N ALA A 78 -25.82 -9.43 -17.21
CA ALA A 78 -25.80 -8.04 -17.68
C ALA A 78 -26.67 -7.13 -16.81
N GLU A 79 -27.87 -7.59 -16.45
CA GLU A 79 -28.78 -6.84 -15.58
C GLU A 79 -28.22 -6.66 -14.17
N LEU A 80 -27.61 -7.70 -13.59
CA LEU A 80 -26.94 -7.63 -12.30
C LEU A 80 -25.81 -6.59 -12.33
N MET A 81 -24.95 -6.64 -13.35
CA MET A 81 -23.86 -5.67 -13.51
C MET A 81 -24.39 -4.24 -13.64
N ARG A 82 -25.44 -4.04 -14.45
CA ARG A 82 -26.11 -2.75 -14.62
C ARG A 82 -26.67 -2.22 -13.29
N GLU A 83 -27.33 -3.07 -12.51
CA GLU A 83 -27.87 -2.69 -11.21
C GLU A 83 -26.76 -2.32 -10.22
N THR A 84 -25.68 -3.10 -10.16
CA THR A 84 -24.54 -2.79 -9.29
C THR A 84 -23.89 -1.45 -9.65
N MET A 85 -23.72 -1.17 -10.94
CA MET A 85 -23.20 0.11 -11.43
C MET A 85 -24.09 1.29 -10.99
N LEU A 86 -25.42 1.15 -11.13
CA LEU A 86 -26.36 2.18 -10.72
C LEU A 86 -26.38 2.41 -9.20
N ARG A 87 -26.28 1.33 -8.40
CA ARG A 87 -26.22 1.44 -6.94
C ARG A 87 -24.93 2.13 -6.49
N SER A 88 -23.80 1.78 -7.09
CA SER A 88 -22.50 2.43 -6.87
C SER A 88 -22.58 3.93 -7.16
N GLN A 89 -23.09 4.29 -8.33
CA GLN A 89 -23.24 5.69 -8.73
C GLN A 89 -24.14 6.49 -7.77
N ARG A 90 -25.27 5.90 -7.33
CA ARG A 90 -26.15 6.54 -6.33
C ARG A 90 -25.45 6.77 -4.99
N LYS A 91 -24.70 5.78 -4.52
CA LYS A 91 -23.95 5.84 -3.25
C LYS A 91 -22.83 6.89 -3.32
N GLN A 92 -22.16 7.03 -4.46
CA GLN A 92 -21.15 8.05 -4.66
C GLN A 92 -21.74 9.46 -4.67
N ARG A 93 -22.84 9.68 -5.39
CA ARG A 93 -23.57 10.97 -5.37
C ARG A 93 -24.00 11.35 -3.96
N GLN A 94 -24.52 10.40 -3.18
CA GLN A 94 -24.88 10.64 -1.78
C GLN A 94 -23.67 11.04 -0.92
N ARG A 95 -22.49 10.43 -1.14
CA ARG A 95 -21.25 10.80 -0.44
C ARG A 95 -20.76 12.19 -0.85
N HIS A 96 -20.90 12.58 -2.11
CA HIS A 96 -20.57 13.93 -2.57
C HIS A 96 -21.50 14.97 -1.96
N THR A 97 -22.82 14.73 -1.94
CA THR A 97 -23.76 15.66 -1.30
C THR A 97 -23.55 15.76 0.21
N ALA A 98 -23.37 14.64 0.91
CA ALA A 98 -23.12 14.63 2.36
C ALA A 98 -21.73 15.19 2.73
N GLY A 99 -20.73 15.01 1.87
CA GLY A 99 -19.39 15.56 2.06
C GLY A 99 -19.31 17.06 1.78
N HIS A 100 -20.24 17.63 1.01
CA HIS A 100 -20.29 19.06 0.73
C HIS A 100 -20.86 19.87 1.90
N GLU A 101 -21.80 19.31 2.68
CA GLU A 101 -22.29 19.93 3.92
C GLU A 101 -21.21 19.92 5.03
N GLY A 102 -20.34 18.90 5.07
CA GLY A 102 -19.20 18.86 6.00
C GLY A 102 -17.95 19.65 5.58
N LYS A 103 -17.87 20.13 4.32
CA LYS A 103 -16.72 20.89 3.79
C LYS A 103 -17.03 22.35 3.43
N ALA A 104 -18.28 22.79 3.53
CA ALA A 104 -18.64 24.20 3.36
C ALA A 104 -17.94 25.13 4.39
N GLU A 105 -17.43 24.59 5.50
CA GLU A 105 -16.64 25.35 6.48
C GLU A 105 -15.12 25.36 6.19
N GLN A 106 -14.63 24.61 5.20
CA GLN A 106 -13.18 24.47 4.94
C GLN A 106 -12.74 24.76 3.48
N ARG A 107 -13.64 25.23 2.61
CA ARG A 107 -13.37 25.52 1.18
C ARG A 107 -13.61 26.98 0.80
N ALA A 108 -12.93 27.90 1.49
CA ALA A 108 -12.70 29.27 1.02
C ALA A 108 -11.25 29.47 0.49
N GLY A 109 -10.55 28.40 0.09
CA GLY A 109 -9.19 28.54 -0.42
C GLY A 109 -8.61 27.25 -0.98
N ASN A 110 -8.94 26.94 -2.24
CA ASN A 110 -8.04 26.33 -3.23
C ASN A 110 -8.89 25.91 -4.43
N GLU A 111 -9.06 26.85 -5.35
CA GLU A 111 -9.23 26.53 -6.76
C GLU A 111 -7.83 26.50 -7.39
N ASP A 112 -7.68 25.72 -8.47
CA ASP A 112 -6.46 25.42 -9.23
C ASP A 112 -5.59 24.27 -8.70
N GLY A 113 -6.18 23.08 -8.75
CA GLY A 113 -5.50 21.80 -8.56
C GLY A 113 -4.56 21.44 -9.71
N LEU A 114 -3.36 22.04 -9.71
CA LEU A 114 -2.16 21.33 -10.19
C LEU A 114 -2.03 20.04 -9.35
N PRO A 115 -1.62 18.89 -9.94
CA PRO A 115 -1.39 17.67 -9.19
C PRO A 115 -0.44 18.00 -8.05
N THR A 116 -0.99 18.08 -6.86
CA THR A 116 -0.28 18.54 -5.68
C THR A 116 0.71 17.43 -5.41
N LEU A 117 1.97 17.65 -5.78
CA LEU A 117 3.05 16.68 -5.71
C LEU A 117 3.15 16.27 -4.24
N THR A 118 2.46 15.18 -3.90
CA THR A 118 2.26 14.77 -2.52
C THR A 118 3.63 14.53 -1.90
N ILE A 119 3.83 15.07 -0.70
CA ILE A 119 5.04 14.96 0.13
C ILE A 119 5.57 13.52 0.24
N ASN A 120 4.69 12.53 0.07
CA ASN A 120 5.03 11.12 0.02
C ASN A 120 6.06 10.77 -1.08
N HIS A 121 6.09 11.52 -2.18
CA HIS A 121 7.02 11.28 -3.28
C HIS A 121 8.41 11.91 -3.03
N THR A 122 8.51 12.97 -2.23
CA THR A 122 9.78 13.61 -1.86
C THR A 122 10.41 13.03 -0.61
N GLN A 123 9.75 12.08 0.06
CA GLN A 123 10.22 11.45 1.30
C GLN A 123 11.61 10.81 1.15
N GLY A 124 11.91 10.18 0.01
CA GLY A 124 13.22 9.57 -0.24
C GLY A 124 14.38 10.59 -0.24
N ALA A 125 14.16 11.78 -0.80
CA ALA A 125 15.18 12.83 -0.83
C ALA A 125 15.53 13.35 0.57
N PHE A 126 14.51 13.51 1.43
CA PHE A 126 14.71 13.93 2.82
C PHE A 126 15.48 12.90 3.65
N ILE A 127 15.22 11.60 3.44
CA ILE A 127 15.94 10.52 4.12
C ILE A 127 17.43 10.55 3.74
N LEU A 128 17.75 10.70 2.45
CA LEU A 128 19.14 10.80 1.98
C LEU A 128 19.85 12.04 2.52
N LEU A 129 19.17 13.18 2.54
CA LEU A 129 19.72 14.43 3.08
C LEU A 129 20.02 14.29 4.58
N PHE A 130 19.10 13.70 5.35
CA PHE A 130 19.30 13.48 6.77
C PHE A 130 20.45 12.51 7.05
N LEU A 131 20.53 11.41 6.29
CA LEU A 131 21.61 10.44 6.40
C LEU A 131 22.98 11.08 6.12
N GLY A 132 23.09 11.87 5.06
CA GLY A 132 24.31 12.60 4.72
C GLY A 132 24.73 13.60 5.79
N LEU A 133 23.76 14.29 6.40
CA LEU A 133 24.01 15.26 7.47
C LEU A 133 24.50 14.58 8.76
N VAL A 134 23.91 13.44 9.12
CA VAL A 134 24.40 12.61 10.24
C VAL A 134 25.81 12.08 9.96
N PHE A 135 26.07 11.59 8.74
CA PHE A 135 27.40 11.08 8.39
C PHE A 135 28.48 12.17 8.48
N ASN A 136 28.21 13.36 7.95
CA ASN A 136 29.14 14.48 7.97
C ASN A 136 29.43 14.97 9.40
N THR A 137 28.39 15.06 10.25
CA THR A 137 28.59 15.44 11.66
C THR A 137 29.40 14.42 12.45
N LEU A 138 29.25 13.11 12.16
CA LEU A 138 30.07 12.06 12.76
C LEU A 138 31.54 12.14 12.34
N VAL A 139 31.83 12.34 11.05
CA VAL A 139 33.20 12.49 10.55
C VAL A 139 33.86 13.70 11.20
N PHE A 140 33.20 14.86 11.18
CA PHE A 140 33.72 16.08 11.80
C PHE A 140 33.95 15.92 13.32
N SER A 141 33.02 15.28 14.02
CA SER A 141 33.18 15.00 15.46
C SER A 141 34.37 14.07 15.74
N SER A 142 34.62 13.09 14.86
CA SER A 142 35.74 12.16 14.99
C SER A 142 37.09 12.85 14.81
N GLU A 143 37.22 13.76 13.84
CA GLU A 143 38.42 14.56 13.61
C GLU A 143 38.68 15.52 14.78
N MET A 144 37.63 16.18 15.29
CA MET A 144 37.75 17.06 16.45
C MET A 144 38.20 16.32 17.71
N LEU A 145 37.72 15.10 17.93
CA LEU A 145 38.17 14.25 19.03
C LEU A 145 39.63 13.80 18.87
N GLN A 146 40.06 13.50 17.65
CA GLN A 146 41.45 13.14 17.37
C GLN A 146 42.39 14.32 17.62
N LEU A 147 42.06 15.51 17.12
CA LEU A 147 42.84 16.73 17.34
C LEU A 147 42.94 17.09 18.82
N LEU A 148 41.84 16.99 19.56
CA LEU A 148 41.85 17.26 21.01
C LEU A 148 42.76 16.27 21.76
N ASN A 149 42.74 15.00 21.35
CA ASN A 149 43.57 13.97 21.96
C ASN A 149 45.06 14.18 21.65
N GLU A 150 45.38 14.67 20.44
CA GLU A 150 46.76 14.96 20.03
C GLU A 150 47.33 16.16 20.78
N THR A 151 46.55 17.25 20.94
CA THR A 151 46.93 18.40 21.78
C THR A 151 47.21 17.97 23.22
N ARG A 152 46.32 17.18 23.83
CA ARG A 152 46.52 16.67 25.20
C ARG A 152 47.77 15.79 25.30
N ARG A 153 48.06 14.99 24.27
CA ARG A 153 49.26 14.13 24.23
C ARG A 153 50.54 14.96 24.14
N ASP A 154 50.53 16.09 23.44
CA ASP A 154 51.71 16.95 23.33
C ASP A 154 51.96 17.77 24.60
N GLU A 155 50.91 18.23 25.29
CA GLU A 155 51.03 18.84 26.63
C GLU A 155 51.70 17.87 27.63
N THR A 156 51.29 16.60 27.62
CA THR A 156 51.89 15.58 28.50
C THR A 156 53.33 15.23 28.14
N LYS A 157 53.72 15.29 26.86
CA LYS A 157 55.12 15.11 26.45
C LYS A 157 55.99 16.30 26.88
N GLU A 158 55.50 17.52 26.75
CA GLU A 158 56.23 18.72 27.19
C GLU A 158 56.46 18.72 28.70
N GLU A 159 55.45 18.37 29.49
CA GLU A 159 55.55 18.30 30.95
C GLU A 159 56.63 17.31 31.39
N LYS A 160 56.65 16.10 30.80
CA LYS A 160 57.70 15.09 31.06
C LYS A 160 59.10 15.59 30.72
N ARG A 161 59.29 16.29 29.59
CA ARG A 161 60.58 16.88 29.21
C ARG A 161 61.03 17.96 30.20
N ARG A 162 60.10 18.76 30.74
CA ARG A 162 60.41 19.77 31.77
C ARG A 162 60.81 19.13 33.09
N GLU A 163 60.13 18.05 33.50
CA GLU A 163 60.50 17.29 34.69
C GLU A 163 61.88 16.61 34.57
N GLU A 164 62.19 16.04 33.40
CA GLU A 164 63.48 15.40 33.13
C GLU A 164 64.64 16.40 33.23
N LYS A 165 64.51 17.58 32.60
CA LYS A 165 65.50 18.67 32.73
C LYS A 165 65.72 19.11 34.19
N ARG A 166 64.65 19.19 34.99
CA ARG A 166 64.76 19.53 36.42
C ARG A 166 65.50 18.44 37.22
N ARG A 167 65.37 17.17 36.84
CA ARG A 167 66.11 16.07 37.48
C ARG A 167 67.60 16.15 37.12
N GLU A 168 67.92 16.39 35.85
CA GLU A 168 69.30 16.57 35.39
C GLU A 168 69.99 17.78 36.04
N GLU A 169 69.27 18.89 36.24
CA GLU A 169 69.80 20.05 36.95
C GLU A 169 70.08 19.73 38.42
N LYS A 170 69.17 19.03 39.11
CA LYS A 170 69.38 18.63 40.51
C LYS A 170 70.60 17.73 40.67
N SER A 171 70.79 16.76 39.78
CA SER A 171 71.94 15.84 39.84
C SER A 171 73.28 16.49 39.52
N ARG A 172 73.32 17.72 38.99
CA ARG A 172 74.58 18.46 38.76
C ARG A 172 75.02 19.29 39.96
N VAL A 173 74.13 19.53 40.92
CA VAL A 173 74.39 20.37 42.10
C VAL A 173 74.86 19.54 43.30
N GLU A 174 74.53 18.25 43.34
CA GLU A 174 75.04 17.28 44.32
C GLU A 174 76.41 16.73 43.91
#